data_AF-A0A2A5YLP6-F1
#
_entry.id   AF-A0A2A5YLP6-F1
#
_cell.length_a   1.000
_cell.length_b   1.000
_cell.length_c   1.000
_cell.angle_alpha   90.00
_cell.angle_beta   90.00
_cell.angle_gamma   90.00
#
_symmetry.space_group_name_H-M   'P 1'
#
loop_
_entity.id
_entity.type
_entity.pdbx_description
1 polymer ?
#
loop_
_entity_poly.entity_id
_entity_poly.type
_entity_poly.pdbx_seq_one_letter_code
_entity_poly.pdbx_strand_id
1 'polypeptide(L)'
;MDIDRLIEEVIAREGGYSDHPADRGGPTNMGITQAVARAHGYAGAMQALPRAVAEKIYRRLYWDRPGYGFVAERSWPIAAELFDTAVNMGPGVATGFLQRALNALNRNQQDYPDLKVDRLLGARTLAALTAFRALRGPSGDQVLLKAIEALQGERYIALAESRPANEAFLYGWLANRIGWEARMGEAEEAKADPWTRRARPAFLYVMYALLLWSVPMGLVAGIDPALAAAIIAGMRAYFEALPEPLYALFGTGYIGYTAARAWGKAKGAER
;
A
#
# COMPACT_ATOMS: atom_id res chain seq x y z
N MET A 1 1.43 -0.82 19.02
CA MET A 1 2.33 -0.12 18.10
C MET A 1 2.54 1.26 18.70
N ASP A 2 3.78 1.76 18.70
CA ASP A 2 4.16 3.00 19.42
C ASP A 2 4.92 3.93 18.47
N ILE A 3 4.83 5.23 18.69
CA ILE A 3 5.45 6.27 17.87
C ILE A 3 6.97 6.16 17.90
N ASP A 4 7.56 5.68 19.00
CA ASP A 4 9.01 5.51 19.10
C ASP A 4 9.55 4.54 18.03
N ARG A 5 8.78 3.50 17.70
CA ARG A 5 9.14 2.57 16.63
C ARG A 5 9.05 3.23 15.25
N LEU A 6 8.04 4.06 14.99
CA LEU A 6 7.93 4.78 13.71
C LEU A 6 9.09 5.76 13.54
N ILE A 7 9.48 6.45 14.61
CA ILE A 7 10.62 7.38 14.61
C ILE A 7 11.92 6.61 14.36
N GLU A 8 12.12 5.48 15.01
CA GLU A 8 13.28 4.62 14.77
C GLU A 8 13.36 4.16 13.31
N GLU A 9 12.24 3.70 12.74
CA GLU A 9 12.19 3.26 11.35
C GLU A 9 12.50 4.40 10.36
N VAL A 10 12.03 5.63 10.63
CA VAL A 10 12.37 6.81 9.82
C VAL A 10 13.85 7.16 9.93
N ILE A 11 14.40 7.24 11.14
CA ILE A 11 15.82 7.56 11.37
C ILE A 11 16.72 6.52 10.69
N ALA A 12 16.35 5.24 10.75
CA ALA A 12 17.11 4.16 10.10
C ALA A 12 17.12 4.28 8.57
N ARG A 13 16.05 4.82 7.95
CA ARG A 13 15.94 5.02 6.50
C ARG A 13 16.71 6.25 6.01
N GLU A 14 16.62 7.37 6.74
CA GLU A 14 17.25 8.65 6.39
C GLU A 14 18.79 8.61 6.46
N GLY A 15 19.35 7.69 7.25
CA GLY A 15 20.79 7.42 7.26
C GLY A 15 21.62 8.42 8.07
N GLY A 16 22.89 8.56 7.70
CA GLY A 16 23.91 9.31 8.45
C GLY A 16 24.09 10.77 8.01
N TYR A 17 25.22 11.34 8.38
CA TYR A 17 25.58 12.72 8.02
C TYR A 17 25.78 12.89 6.51
N SER A 18 25.20 13.94 5.93
CA SER A 18 25.44 14.41 4.58
C SER A 18 25.63 15.93 4.58
N ASP A 19 26.55 16.40 3.74
CA ASP A 19 26.81 17.82 3.52
C ASP A 19 27.36 17.99 2.11
N HIS A 20 26.46 18.22 1.17
CA HIS A 20 26.82 18.37 -0.23
C HIS A 20 26.73 19.84 -0.66
N PRO A 21 27.75 20.41 -1.32
CA PRO A 21 27.77 21.82 -1.73
C PRO A 21 26.61 22.25 -2.64
N ALA A 22 25.99 21.30 -3.34
CA ALA A 22 24.82 21.54 -4.19
C ALA A 22 23.48 21.48 -3.45
N ASP A 23 23.45 21.00 -2.19
CA ASP A 23 22.23 20.85 -1.41
C ASP A 23 21.85 22.16 -0.72
N ARG A 24 20.66 22.68 -1.05
CA ARG A 24 20.12 23.91 -0.47
C ARG A 24 19.77 23.77 1.02
N GLY A 25 19.72 22.54 1.53
CA GLY A 25 19.38 22.22 2.93
C GLY A 25 20.54 22.35 3.92
N GLY A 26 21.78 22.43 3.42
CA GLY A 26 22.99 22.44 4.24
C GLY A 26 23.23 21.12 5.00
N PRO A 27 24.14 21.12 5.99
CA PRO A 27 24.50 19.92 6.73
C PRO A 27 23.27 19.23 7.34
N THR A 28 23.10 17.95 7.05
CA THR A 28 21.95 17.14 7.46
C THR A 28 22.45 15.86 8.11
N ASN A 29 21.80 15.40 9.18
CA ASN A 29 22.10 14.11 9.81
C ASN A 29 20.82 13.48 10.33
N MET A 30 20.60 12.18 10.07
CA MET A 30 19.37 11.47 10.42
C MET A 30 18.10 12.21 9.94
N GLY A 31 18.14 12.77 8.71
CA GLY A 31 17.04 13.55 8.12
C GLY A 31 16.79 14.92 8.76
N ILE A 32 17.58 15.33 9.76
CA ILE A 32 17.46 16.64 10.42
C ILE A 32 18.50 17.60 9.84
N THR A 33 18.02 18.69 9.22
CA THR A 33 18.90 19.77 8.73
C THR A 33 19.48 20.59 9.88
N GLN A 34 20.63 21.21 9.66
CA GLN A 34 21.25 22.09 10.65
C GLN A 34 20.30 23.19 11.12
N ALA A 35 19.56 23.82 10.21
CA ALA A 35 18.60 24.86 10.57
C ALA A 35 17.53 24.36 11.55
N VAL A 36 16.98 23.16 11.31
CA VAL A 36 16.01 22.54 12.22
C VAL A 36 16.67 22.18 13.56
N ALA A 37 17.84 21.57 13.55
CA ALA A 37 18.55 21.21 14.78
C ALA A 37 18.82 22.45 15.66
N ARG A 38 19.25 23.56 15.06
CA ARG A 38 19.52 24.83 15.73
C ARG A 38 18.25 25.46 16.30
N ALA A 39 17.16 25.48 15.54
CA ALA A 39 15.85 25.95 16.00
C ALA A 39 15.30 25.15 17.20
N HIS A 40 15.77 23.90 17.36
CA HIS A 40 15.40 23.00 18.45
C HIS A 40 16.48 22.89 19.54
N GLY A 41 17.41 23.86 19.60
CA GLY A 41 18.34 24.01 20.71
C GLY A 41 19.62 23.18 20.61
N TYR A 42 19.85 22.45 19.51
CA TYR A 42 21.12 21.77 19.29
C TYR A 42 22.11 22.71 18.61
N ALA A 43 23.18 23.08 19.33
CA ALA A 43 24.24 23.97 18.82
C ALA A 43 25.53 23.24 18.38
N GLY A 44 25.64 21.93 18.64
CA GLY A 44 26.84 21.14 18.33
C GLY A 44 27.06 20.87 16.84
N ALA A 45 28.20 20.24 16.51
CA ALA A 45 28.49 19.79 15.15
C ALA A 45 27.46 18.78 14.66
N MET A 46 26.99 18.91 13.41
CA MET A 46 25.91 18.06 12.89
C MET A 46 26.32 16.59 12.75
N GLN A 47 27.60 16.31 12.49
CA GLN A 47 28.17 14.95 12.50
C GLN A 47 27.97 14.24 13.84
N ALA A 48 27.99 15.01 14.94
CA ALA A 48 27.87 14.51 16.31
C ALA A 48 26.43 14.63 16.86
N LEU A 49 25.43 14.88 16.00
CA LEU A 49 24.03 15.00 16.42
C LEU A 49 23.61 13.72 17.17
N PRO A 50 23.26 13.80 18.47
CA PRO A 50 22.86 12.61 19.21
C PRO A 50 21.51 12.10 18.71
N ARG A 51 21.37 10.78 18.56
CA ARG A 51 20.11 10.15 18.15
C ARG A 51 18.92 10.58 18.99
N ALA A 52 19.09 10.66 20.32
CA ALA A 52 18.04 11.12 21.24
C ALA A 52 17.58 12.57 20.97
N VAL A 53 18.41 13.42 20.36
CA VAL A 53 18.02 14.77 19.94
C VAL A 53 17.18 14.69 18.67
N ALA A 54 17.58 13.89 17.68
CA ALA A 54 16.80 13.66 16.47
C ALA A 54 15.41 13.08 16.79
N GLU A 55 15.34 12.07 17.65
CA GLU A 55 14.07 11.46 18.10
C GLU A 55 13.12 12.50 18.73
N LYS A 56 13.65 13.35 19.61
CA LYS A 56 12.87 14.45 20.22
C LYS A 56 12.37 15.46 19.18
N ILE A 57 13.19 15.79 18.19
CA ILE A 57 12.80 16.69 17.10
C ILE A 57 11.69 16.05 16.27
N TYR A 58 11.83 14.78 15.87
CA TYR A 58 10.82 14.07 15.10
C TYR A 58 9.49 13.99 15.84
N ARG A 59 9.51 13.52 17.08
CA ARG A 59 8.32 13.44 17.95
C ARG A 59 7.64 14.79 18.08
N ARG A 60 8.40 15.85 18.37
CA ARG A 60 7.83 17.19 18.55
C ARG A 60 7.22 17.75 17.26
N LEU A 61 7.92 17.66 16.13
CA LEU A 61 7.53 18.33 14.89
C LEU A 61 6.46 17.59 14.11
N TYR A 62 6.55 16.26 14.06
CA TYR A 62 5.73 15.45 13.17
C TYR A 62 4.67 14.62 13.92
N TRP A 63 4.68 14.61 15.26
CA TRP A 63 3.66 13.90 16.05
C TRP A 63 2.92 14.81 17.03
N ASP A 64 3.63 15.42 17.97
CA ASP A 64 3.02 16.18 19.07
C ASP A 64 2.39 17.49 18.57
N ARG A 65 3.16 18.30 17.83
CA ARG A 65 2.71 19.61 17.35
C ARG A 65 1.53 19.53 16.38
N PRO A 66 1.49 18.57 15.42
CA PRO A 66 0.31 18.36 14.58
C PRO A 66 -0.84 17.68 15.31
N GLY A 67 -0.61 17.11 16.51
CA GLY A 67 -1.64 16.47 17.32
C GLY A 67 -2.00 15.04 16.88
N TYR A 68 -1.11 14.33 16.18
CA TYR A 68 -1.41 12.98 15.67
C TYR A 68 -1.57 11.93 16.76
N GLY A 69 -1.12 12.19 17.99
CA GLY A 69 -1.51 11.37 19.16
C GLY A 69 -3.02 11.25 19.33
N PHE A 70 -3.78 12.32 19.10
CA PHE A 70 -5.26 12.27 19.15
C PHE A 70 -5.87 11.48 17.99
N VAL A 71 -5.20 11.43 16.84
CA VAL A 71 -5.60 10.55 15.74
C VAL A 71 -5.34 9.10 16.12
N ALA A 72 -4.20 8.82 16.75
CA ALA A 72 -3.78 7.47 17.15
C ALA A 72 -4.72 6.83 18.16
N GLU A 73 -5.29 7.62 19.08
CA GLU A 73 -6.37 7.20 19.99
C GLU A 73 -7.61 6.67 19.25
N ARG A 74 -7.87 7.15 18.03
CA ARG A 74 -9.00 6.73 17.19
C ARG A 74 -8.59 5.64 16.23
N SER A 75 -7.47 5.83 15.54
CA SER A 75 -6.95 5.00 14.48
C SER A 75 -5.43 5.05 14.44
N TRP A 76 -4.78 4.00 14.94
CA TRP A 76 -3.33 3.88 14.83
C TRP A 76 -2.83 3.87 13.37
N PRO A 77 -3.42 3.08 12.44
CA PRO A 77 -2.95 3.04 11.05
C PRO A 77 -3.01 4.41 10.36
N ILE A 78 -4.11 5.16 10.57
CA ILE A 78 -4.25 6.51 10.00
C ILE A 78 -3.21 7.45 10.60
N ALA A 79 -2.97 7.40 11.92
CA ALA A 79 -1.96 8.24 12.55
C ALA A 79 -0.54 7.95 12.04
N ALA A 80 -0.21 6.67 11.84
CA ALA A 80 1.07 6.25 11.27
C ALA A 80 1.24 6.78 9.83
N GLU A 81 0.19 6.69 9.00
CA GLU A 81 0.23 7.20 7.63
C GLU A 81 0.38 8.73 7.58
N LEU A 82 -0.30 9.44 8.48
CA LEU A 82 -0.16 10.89 8.59
C LEU A 82 1.23 11.31 9.07
N PHE A 83 1.84 10.56 9.99
CA PHE A 83 3.20 10.79 10.43
C PHE A 83 4.20 10.65 9.28
N ASP A 84 4.13 9.53 8.54
CA ASP A 84 5.03 9.30 7.40
C ASP A 84 4.83 10.36 6.31
N THR A 85 3.57 10.70 5.99
CA THR A 85 3.26 11.79 5.05
C THR A 85 3.79 13.13 5.54
N ALA A 86 3.71 13.39 6.85
CA ALA A 86 4.17 14.64 7.44
C ALA A 86 5.69 14.78 7.41
N VAL A 87 6.44 13.69 7.58
CA VAL A 87 7.90 13.68 7.41
C VAL A 87 8.28 13.99 5.96
N ASN A 88 7.60 13.37 4.99
CA ASN A 88 7.91 13.52 3.57
C ASN A 88 7.44 14.86 2.96
N MET A 89 6.27 15.36 3.37
CA MET A 89 5.58 16.47 2.70
C MET A 89 5.20 17.63 3.62
N GLY A 90 5.46 17.50 4.92
CA GLY A 90 5.09 18.47 5.94
C GLY A 90 3.71 18.17 6.58
N PRO A 91 3.54 18.45 7.89
CA PRO A 91 2.30 18.14 8.60
C PRO A 91 1.03 18.77 8.05
N GLY A 92 1.14 20.00 7.51
CA GLY A 92 -0.03 20.66 6.93
C GLY A 92 -0.56 19.93 5.68
N VAL A 93 0.32 19.35 4.87
CA VAL A 93 -0.10 18.56 3.72
C VAL A 93 -0.80 17.28 4.17
N ALA A 94 -0.18 16.54 5.09
CA ALA A 94 -0.75 15.31 5.65
C ALA A 94 -2.14 15.53 6.26
N THR A 95 -2.29 16.55 7.12
CA THR A 95 -3.59 16.90 7.70
C THR A 95 -4.60 17.35 6.64
N GLY A 96 -4.15 18.09 5.62
CA GLY A 96 -4.99 18.49 4.49
C GLY A 96 -5.51 17.29 3.70
N PHE A 97 -4.71 16.24 3.53
CA PHE A 97 -5.17 15.00 2.90
C PHE A 97 -6.24 14.28 3.71
N LEU A 98 -6.07 14.18 5.03
CA LEU A 98 -7.11 13.63 5.90
C LEU A 98 -8.43 14.41 5.76
N GLN A 99 -8.39 15.74 5.81
CA GLN A 99 -9.58 16.59 5.70
C GLN A 99 -10.28 16.41 4.35
N ARG A 100 -9.52 16.39 3.24
CA ARG A 100 -10.06 16.15 1.88
C ARG A 100 -10.69 14.77 1.77
N ALA A 101 -10.04 13.74 2.28
CA ALA A 101 -10.52 12.37 2.21
C ALA A 101 -11.80 12.18 3.05
N LEU A 102 -11.85 12.73 4.26
CA LEU A 102 -13.07 12.70 5.09
C LEU A 102 -14.25 13.40 4.40
N ASN A 103 -14.04 14.60 3.84
CA ASN A 103 -15.12 15.29 3.11
C ASN A 103 -15.62 14.47 1.91
N ALA A 104 -14.71 13.91 1.11
CA ALA A 104 -15.10 13.10 -0.04
C ALA A 104 -15.90 11.84 0.33
N LEU A 105 -15.77 11.36 1.57
CA LEU A 105 -16.36 10.12 2.07
C LEU A 105 -17.55 10.33 3.02
N ASN A 106 -18.04 11.57 3.19
CA ASN A 106 -19.10 11.92 4.15
C ASN A 106 -20.55 11.83 3.62
N ARG A 107 -20.74 11.19 2.45
CA ARG A 107 -22.04 10.97 1.79
C ARG A 107 -22.88 12.25 1.62
N ASN A 108 -22.31 13.28 1.00
CA ASN A 108 -22.95 14.59 0.83
C ASN A 108 -23.36 15.21 2.18
N GLN A 109 -22.41 15.23 3.12
CA GLN A 109 -22.58 15.77 4.48
C GLN A 109 -23.64 15.07 5.35
N GLN A 110 -24.14 13.90 4.95
CA GLN A 110 -25.08 13.11 5.77
C GLN A 110 -24.42 12.55 7.04
N ASP A 111 -23.13 12.24 6.97
CA ASP A 111 -22.39 11.62 8.08
C ASP A 111 -21.85 12.66 9.06
N TYR A 112 -21.37 13.77 8.52
CA TYR A 112 -20.87 14.94 9.22
C TYR A 112 -20.70 16.09 8.22
N PRO A 113 -20.77 17.36 8.67
CA PRO A 113 -20.58 18.52 7.80
C PRO A 113 -19.19 18.53 7.14
N ASP A 114 -19.08 19.20 6.00
CA ASP A 114 -17.79 19.38 5.34
C ASP A 114 -16.80 20.12 6.26
N LEU A 115 -15.61 19.54 6.38
CA LEU A 115 -14.48 20.16 7.04
C LEU A 115 -13.92 21.27 6.16
N LYS A 116 -13.52 22.37 6.79
CA LYS A 116 -12.61 23.31 6.13
C LYS A 116 -11.25 22.62 5.96
N VAL A 117 -10.70 22.64 4.75
CA VAL A 117 -9.36 22.13 4.46
C VAL A 117 -8.31 23.20 4.85
N ASP A 118 -8.27 23.54 6.13
CA ASP A 118 -7.35 24.53 6.70
C ASP A 118 -5.97 23.95 7.06
N ARG A 119 -5.79 22.64 6.89
CA ARG A 119 -4.53 21.92 7.14
C ARG A 119 -4.12 21.91 8.61
N LEU A 120 -5.05 22.20 9.51
CA LEU A 120 -4.85 22.18 10.95
C LEU A 120 -5.68 21.05 11.57
N LEU A 121 -5.05 20.23 12.41
CA LEU A 121 -5.76 19.18 13.11
C LEU A 121 -6.47 19.81 14.31
N GLY A 122 -7.80 19.85 14.26
CA GLY A 122 -8.62 20.40 15.33
C GLY A 122 -9.76 19.47 15.71
N ALA A 123 -10.54 19.89 16.72
CA ALA A 123 -11.65 19.12 17.26
C ALA A 123 -12.66 18.69 16.19
N ARG A 124 -12.91 19.50 15.16
CA ARG A 124 -13.81 19.16 14.06
C ARG A 124 -13.29 18.02 13.19
N THR A 125 -12.00 18.04 12.82
CA THR A 125 -11.37 16.95 12.06
C THR A 125 -11.39 15.65 12.87
N LEU A 126 -11.09 15.72 14.17
CA LEU A 126 -11.14 14.56 15.06
C LEU A 126 -12.56 14.01 15.23
N ALA A 127 -13.57 14.88 15.33
CA ALA A 127 -14.98 14.47 15.41
C ALA A 127 -15.44 13.80 14.11
N ALA A 128 -15.07 14.34 12.95
CA ALA A 128 -15.36 13.73 11.66
C ALA A 128 -14.70 12.35 11.50
N LEU A 129 -13.43 12.21 11.92
CA LEU A 129 -12.76 10.90 11.93
C LEU A 129 -13.48 9.90 12.85
N THR A 130 -13.88 10.33 14.06
CA THR A 130 -14.65 9.50 14.98
C THR A 130 -15.99 9.08 14.37
N ALA A 131 -16.74 10.01 13.77
CA ALA A 131 -18.03 9.72 13.14
C ALA A 131 -17.88 8.77 11.93
N PHE A 132 -16.88 9.01 11.08
CA PHE A 132 -16.53 8.15 9.96
C PHE A 132 -16.24 6.71 10.43
N ARG A 133 -15.41 6.55 11.46
CA ARG A 133 -15.08 5.23 12.02
C ARG A 133 -16.27 4.56 12.70
N ALA A 134 -17.09 5.31 13.43
CA ALA A 134 -18.29 4.77 14.07
C ALA A 134 -19.26 4.18 13.03
N LEU A 135 -19.37 4.83 11.86
CA LEU A 135 -20.24 4.38 10.77
C LEU A 135 -19.65 3.20 9.97
N ARG A 136 -18.35 3.26 9.67
CA ARG A 136 -17.70 2.33 8.70
C ARG A 136 -16.95 1.17 9.37
N GLY A 137 -16.69 1.26 10.67
CA GLY A 137 -15.88 0.28 11.39
C GLY A 137 -14.42 0.23 10.89
N PRO A 138 -13.67 -0.83 11.27
CA PRO A 138 -12.25 -0.97 10.91
C PRO A 138 -11.98 -1.02 9.40
N SER A 139 -12.88 -1.58 8.59
CA SER A 139 -12.72 -1.59 7.12
C SER A 139 -12.80 -0.18 6.51
N GLY A 140 -13.45 0.77 7.20
CA GLY A 140 -13.43 2.18 6.85
C GLY A 140 -12.02 2.78 6.87
N ASP A 141 -11.17 2.36 7.81
CA ASP A 141 -9.78 2.85 7.87
C ASP A 141 -9.02 2.50 6.60
N GLN A 142 -9.17 1.27 6.09
CA GLN A 142 -8.50 0.83 4.85
C GLN A 142 -8.92 1.68 3.64
N VAL A 143 -10.20 2.06 3.57
CA VAL A 143 -10.70 2.93 2.49
C VAL A 143 -10.16 4.35 2.66
N LEU A 144 -10.12 4.85 3.90
CA LEU A 144 -9.59 6.18 4.20
C LEU A 144 -8.08 6.27 3.93
N LEU A 145 -7.32 5.22 4.26
CA LEU A 145 -5.89 5.08 3.93
C LEU A 145 -5.68 5.14 2.41
N LYS A 146 -6.40 4.32 1.64
CA LYS A 146 -6.33 4.36 0.17
C LYS A 146 -6.65 5.75 -0.40
N ALA A 147 -7.61 6.46 0.18
CA ALA A 147 -7.92 7.82 -0.23
C ALA A 147 -6.76 8.79 0.08
N ILE A 148 -6.13 8.67 1.24
CA ILE A 148 -4.95 9.47 1.62
C ILE A 148 -3.74 9.13 0.74
N GLU A 149 -3.48 7.86 0.45
CA GLU A 149 -2.42 7.40 -0.45
C GLU A 149 -2.63 7.91 -1.88
N ALA A 150 -3.87 7.91 -2.38
CA ALA A 150 -4.19 8.46 -3.70
C ALA A 150 -3.85 9.96 -3.78
N LEU A 151 -4.15 10.72 -2.72
CA LEU A 151 -3.79 12.14 -2.62
C LEU A 151 -2.27 12.35 -2.53
N GLN A 152 -1.54 11.45 -1.88
CA GLN A 152 -0.07 11.48 -1.89
C GLN A 152 0.48 11.22 -3.30
N GLY A 153 -0.04 10.22 -4.00
CA GLY A 153 0.36 9.89 -5.37
C GLY A 153 0.13 11.06 -6.32
N GLU A 154 -1.06 11.68 -6.26
CA GLU A 154 -1.37 12.89 -7.04
C GLU A 154 -0.37 14.01 -6.77
N ARG A 155 -0.04 14.26 -5.49
CA ARG A 155 0.92 15.30 -5.14
C ARG A 155 2.34 14.99 -5.60
N TYR A 156 2.80 13.75 -5.49
CA TYR A 156 4.13 13.37 -6.00
C TYR A 156 4.22 13.52 -7.52
N ILE A 157 3.16 13.17 -8.25
CA ILE A 157 3.07 13.39 -9.70
C ILE A 157 3.18 14.89 -9.99
N ALA A 158 2.38 15.73 -9.35
CA ALA A 158 2.43 17.19 -9.53
C ALA A 158 3.82 17.78 -9.20
N LEU A 159 4.51 17.25 -8.19
CA LEU A 159 5.88 17.66 -7.87
C LEU A 159 6.89 17.25 -8.95
N ALA A 160 6.73 16.07 -9.55
CA ALA A 160 7.58 15.61 -10.64
C ALA A 160 7.35 16.41 -11.92
N GLU A 161 6.10 16.75 -12.25
CA GLU A 161 5.75 17.62 -13.39
C GLU A 161 6.43 19.00 -13.29
N SER A 162 6.57 19.53 -12.07
CA SER A 162 7.23 20.81 -11.84
C SER A 162 8.76 20.73 -11.86
N ARG A 163 9.34 19.54 -11.60
CA ARG A 163 10.79 19.32 -11.44
C ARG A 163 11.17 17.89 -11.84
N PRO A 164 11.71 17.67 -13.05
CA PRO A 164 12.09 16.34 -13.55
C PRO A 164 13.06 15.56 -12.65
N ALA A 165 13.89 16.25 -11.85
CA ALA A 165 14.79 15.62 -10.88
C ALA A 165 14.07 14.72 -9.84
N ASN A 166 12.74 14.88 -9.67
CA ASN A 166 11.95 14.10 -8.74
C ASN A 166 11.36 12.80 -9.34
N GLU A 167 11.49 12.56 -10.65
CA GLU A 167 10.88 11.42 -11.34
C GLU A 167 11.37 10.06 -10.81
N ALA A 168 12.67 9.95 -10.52
CA ALA A 168 13.27 8.74 -9.96
C ALA A 168 12.70 8.39 -8.57
N PHE A 169 12.47 9.41 -7.74
CA PHE A 169 11.84 9.25 -6.43
C PHE A 169 10.36 8.87 -6.55
N LEU A 170 9.63 9.48 -7.50
CA LEU A 170 8.22 9.16 -7.76
C LEU A 170 8.05 7.69 -8.14
N TYR A 171 8.87 7.17 -9.05
CA TYR A 171 8.78 5.75 -9.47
C TYR A 171 8.97 4.81 -8.27
N GLY A 172 10.02 5.02 -7.47
CA GLY A 172 10.28 4.21 -6.28
C GLY A 172 9.14 4.30 -5.26
N TRP A 173 8.56 5.48 -5.07
CA TRP A 173 7.44 5.68 -4.17
C TRP A 173 6.18 4.91 -4.62
N LEU A 174 5.80 5.04 -5.89
CA LEU A 174 4.63 4.34 -6.45
C LEU A 174 4.79 2.82 -6.39
N ALA A 175 5.98 2.30 -6.69
CA ALA A 175 6.26 0.86 -6.69
C ALA A 175 6.18 0.22 -5.28
N ASN A 176 6.52 0.98 -4.23
CA ASN A 176 6.61 0.45 -2.88
C ASN A 176 5.37 0.73 -2.02
N ARG A 177 4.57 1.74 -2.33
CA ARG A 177 3.50 2.21 -1.44
C ARG A 177 2.08 1.90 -1.90
N ILE A 178 1.77 2.10 -3.18
CA ILE A 178 0.40 1.84 -3.66
C ILE A 178 0.14 0.32 -3.68
N GLY A 179 -0.88 -0.11 -2.94
CA GLY A 179 -1.33 -1.51 -2.91
C GLY A 179 -0.50 -2.45 -2.03
N TRP A 180 0.30 -1.94 -1.09
CA TRP A 180 1.02 -2.78 -0.12
C TRP A 180 0.08 -3.36 0.96
N GLU A 181 -0.85 -2.58 1.51
CA GLU A 181 -1.80 -3.07 2.51
C GLU A 181 -2.80 -4.08 1.93
N ALA A 182 -3.16 -3.95 0.66
CA ALA A 182 -3.92 -4.98 -0.04
C ALA A 182 -3.13 -6.29 -0.09
N ARG A 183 -1.82 -6.24 -0.35
CA ARG A 183 -0.95 -7.44 -0.39
C ARG A 183 -0.63 -8.02 0.98
N MET A 184 -0.53 -7.20 2.03
CA MET A 184 -0.30 -7.66 3.40
C MET A 184 -1.57 -8.10 4.09
N GLY A 185 -2.69 -7.40 3.89
CA GLY A 185 -4.02 -7.86 4.25
C GLY A 185 -4.33 -9.18 3.56
N GLU A 186 -4.10 -9.29 2.25
CA GLU A 186 -4.19 -10.56 1.53
C GLU A 186 -3.17 -11.59 2.04
N ALA A 187 -1.95 -11.24 2.42
CA ALA A 187 -0.97 -12.19 2.93
C ALA A 187 -1.24 -12.64 4.37
N GLU A 188 -1.89 -11.82 5.19
CA GLU A 188 -2.22 -12.09 6.59
C GLU A 188 -3.57 -12.80 6.69
N GLU A 189 -4.54 -12.42 5.85
CA GLU A 189 -5.81 -13.11 5.61
C GLU A 189 -5.59 -14.44 4.88
N ALA A 190 -4.66 -14.54 3.92
CA ALA A 190 -4.24 -15.82 3.31
C ALA A 190 -3.37 -16.69 4.23
N LYS A 191 -2.79 -16.13 5.29
CA LYS A 191 -2.17 -16.90 6.38
C LYS A 191 -3.22 -17.37 7.40
N ALA A 192 -4.26 -16.58 7.65
CA ALA A 192 -5.30 -16.84 8.64
C ALA A 192 -6.40 -17.79 8.14
N ASP A 193 -6.71 -17.79 6.84
CA ASP A 193 -7.74 -18.67 6.27
C ASP A 193 -7.11 -19.87 5.52
N PRO A 194 -7.36 -21.12 5.95
CA PRO A 194 -6.92 -22.32 5.24
C PRO A 194 -7.45 -22.43 3.80
N TRP A 195 -8.51 -21.70 3.45
CA TRP A 195 -9.24 -21.81 2.19
C TRP A 195 -8.88 -20.76 1.14
N THR A 196 -8.35 -19.58 1.52
CA THR A 196 -7.82 -18.57 0.59
C THR A 196 -6.50 -18.96 -0.07
N ARG A 197 -5.79 -19.98 0.44
CA ARG A 197 -4.59 -20.54 -0.23
C ARG A 197 -4.83 -21.06 -1.66
N ARG A 198 -6.09 -21.26 -2.08
CA ARG A 198 -6.43 -21.93 -3.35
C ARG A 198 -7.29 -21.14 -4.33
N ALA A 199 -7.35 -19.82 -4.22
CA ALA A 199 -8.08 -18.99 -5.20
C ALA A 199 -7.18 -18.28 -6.22
N ARG A 200 -6.01 -18.83 -6.54
CA ARG A 200 -5.35 -18.50 -7.81
C ARG A 200 -6.05 -19.31 -8.91
N PRO A 201 -6.37 -18.75 -10.09
CA PRO A 201 -7.12 -19.47 -11.11
C PRO A 201 -6.39 -20.77 -11.45
N ALA A 202 -6.92 -21.93 -11.00
CA ALA A 202 -6.31 -23.24 -11.28
C ALA A 202 -6.09 -23.44 -12.78
N PHE A 203 -6.94 -22.79 -13.58
CA PHE A 203 -6.81 -22.66 -15.03
C PHE A 203 -5.44 -22.14 -15.50
N LEU A 204 -4.87 -21.10 -14.86
CA LEU A 204 -3.56 -20.56 -15.25
C LEU A 204 -2.44 -21.58 -15.01
N TYR A 205 -2.53 -22.38 -13.94
CA TYR A 205 -1.55 -23.45 -13.69
C TYR A 205 -1.65 -24.60 -14.69
N VAL A 206 -2.86 -24.95 -15.14
CA VAL A 206 -3.06 -25.92 -16.22
C VAL A 206 -2.47 -25.40 -17.53
N MET A 207 -2.69 -24.11 -17.84
CA MET A 207 -2.08 -23.48 -19.02
C MET A 207 -0.55 -23.43 -18.92
N TYR A 208 0.01 -23.10 -17.76
CA TYR A 208 1.46 -23.16 -17.55
C TYR A 208 2.00 -24.58 -17.66
N ALA A 209 1.31 -25.59 -17.15
CA ALA A 209 1.72 -26.98 -17.31
C ALA A 209 1.75 -27.39 -18.80
N LEU A 210 0.73 -27.00 -19.58
CA LEU A 210 0.67 -27.30 -21.02
C LEU A 210 1.74 -26.54 -21.82
N LEU A 211 2.00 -25.27 -21.49
CA LEU A 211 3.05 -24.47 -22.12
C LEU A 211 4.45 -24.96 -21.73
N LEU A 212 4.68 -25.31 -20.47
CA LEU A 212 5.97 -25.83 -20.03
C LEU A 212 6.22 -27.24 -20.57
N TRP A 213 5.17 -28.02 -20.83
CA TRP A 213 5.27 -29.33 -21.48
C TRP A 213 5.66 -29.22 -22.97
N SER A 214 5.43 -28.08 -23.63
CA SER A 214 5.84 -27.92 -25.03
C SER A 214 7.35 -27.83 -25.21
N VAL A 215 8.09 -27.40 -24.17
CA VAL A 215 9.56 -27.29 -24.19
C VAL A 215 10.25 -28.66 -24.26
N PRO A 216 10.00 -29.63 -23.36
CA PRO A 216 10.59 -30.96 -23.48
C PRO A 216 10.11 -31.68 -24.74
N MET A 217 8.86 -31.51 -25.17
CA MET A 217 8.38 -32.08 -26.43
C MET A 217 9.10 -31.51 -27.66
N GLY A 218 9.42 -30.21 -27.65
CA GLY A 218 10.22 -29.59 -28.71
C GLY A 218 11.65 -30.13 -28.77
N LEU A 219 12.27 -30.41 -27.61
CA LEU A 219 13.60 -31.03 -27.54
C LEU A 219 13.58 -32.48 -28.05
N VAL A 220 12.57 -33.26 -27.66
CA VAL A 220 12.40 -34.65 -28.17
C VAL A 220 12.16 -34.63 -29.67
N ALA A 221 11.31 -33.74 -30.18
CA ALA A 221 11.06 -33.60 -31.62
C ALA A 221 12.32 -33.21 -32.41
N GLY A 222 13.23 -32.44 -31.83
CA GLY A 222 14.51 -32.08 -32.46
C GLY A 222 15.52 -33.23 -32.55
N ILE A 223 15.40 -34.25 -31.70
CA ILE A 223 16.33 -35.39 -31.62
C ILE A 223 15.74 -36.64 -32.30
N ASP A 224 14.47 -36.95 -32.02
CA ASP A 224 13.73 -38.07 -32.58
C ASP A 224 12.28 -37.65 -32.93
N PRO A 225 12.06 -37.19 -34.18
CA PRO A 225 10.75 -36.75 -34.63
C PRO A 225 9.68 -37.86 -34.60
N ALA A 226 10.07 -39.12 -34.79
CA ALA A 226 9.14 -40.24 -34.84
C ALA A 226 8.59 -40.56 -33.44
N LEU A 227 9.47 -40.55 -32.43
CA LEU A 227 9.08 -40.70 -31.03
C LEU A 227 8.16 -39.55 -30.58
N ALA A 228 8.48 -38.30 -30.93
CA ALA A 228 7.63 -37.16 -30.62
C ALA A 228 6.22 -37.29 -31.25
N ALA A 229 6.14 -37.71 -32.51
CA ALA A 229 4.87 -37.94 -33.19
C ALA A 229 4.04 -39.05 -32.52
N ALA A 230 4.67 -40.14 -32.09
CA ALA A 230 3.99 -41.23 -31.38
C ALA A 230 3.40 -40.76 -30.02
N ILE A 231 4.15 -39.96 -29.27
CA ILE A 231 3.69 -39.38 -28.00
C ILE A 231 2.50 -38.44 -28.23
N ILE A 232 2.57 -37.56 -29.22
CA ILE A 232 1.48 -36.63 -29.57
C ILE A 232 0.23 -37.40 -29.98
N ALA A 233 0.37 -38.44 -30.80
CA ALA A 233 -0.75 -39.28 -31.22
C ALA A 233 -1.41 -39.98 -30.03
N GLY A 234 -0.62 -40.53 -29.10
CA GLY A 234 -1.14 -41.15 -27.88
C GLY A 234 -1.89 -40.17 -26.97
N MET A 235 -1.34 -38.96 -26.75
CA MET A 235 -2.00 -37.92 -25.97
C MET A 235 -3.32 -37.48 -26.62
N ARG A 236 -3.33 -37.29 -27.94
CA ARG A 236 -4.54 -36.92 -28.70
C ARG A 236 -5.62 -37.99 -28.57
N ALA A 237 -5.27 -39.25 -28.76
CA ALA A 237 -6.20 -40.37 -28.62
C ALA A 237 -6.81 -40.44 -27.19
N TYR A 238 -6.00 -40.17 -26.16
CA TYR A 238 -6.48 -40.11 -24.79
C TYR A 238 -7.48 -38.97 -24.56
N PHE A 239 -7.20 -37.76 -25.07
CA PHE A 239 -8.11 -36.62 -24.93
C PHE A 239 -9.41 -36.78 -25.71
N GLU A 240 -9.33 -37.37 -26.91
CA GLU A 240 -10.51 -37.69 -27.74
C GLU A 240 -11.35 -38.82 -27.12
N ALA A 241 -10.74 -39.70 -26.31
CA ALA A 241 -11.46 -40.75 -25.58
C ALA A 241 -12.24 -40.25 -24.35
N LEU A 242 -12.02 -39.00 -23.90
CA LEU A 242 -12.78 -38.42 -22.78
C LEU A 242 -14.20 -38.03 -23.25
N PRO A 243 -15.26 -38.55 -22.62
CA PRO A 243 -16.64 -38.24 -23.03
C PRO A 243 -16.98 -36.74 -22.98
N GLU A 244 -17.61 -36.22 -24.02
CA GLU A 244 -18.15 -34.85 -24.08
C GLU A 244 -18.97 -34.45 -22.84
N PRO A 245 -19.81 -35.34 -22.24
CA PRO A 245 -20.52 -35.01 -21.00
C PRO A 245 -19.63 -34.60 -19.83
N LEU A 246 -18.38 -35.10 -19.74
CA LEU A 246 -17.45 -34.69 -18.70
C LEU A 246 -16.96 -33.26 -18.91
N TYR A 247 -16.69 -32.87 -20.15
CA TYR A 247 -16.31 -31.49 -20.49
C TYR A 247 -17.48 -30.53 -20.23
N ALA A 248 -18.70 -30.92 -20.61
CA ALA A 248 -19.91 -30.13 -20.35
C ALA A 248 -20.19 -30.00 -18.84
N LEU A 249 -20.03 -31.09 -18.07
CA LEU A 249 -20.19 -31.09 -16.61
C LEU A 249 -19.15 -30.17 -15.94
N PHE A 250 -17.89 -30.26 -16.36
CA PHE A 250 -16.81 -29.39 -15.86
C PHE A 250 -17.09 -27.91 -16.17
N GLY A 251 -17.43 -27.58 -17.43
CA GLY A 251 -17.73 -26.21 -17.85
C GLY A 251 -18.94 -25.63 -17.12
N THR A 252 -20.02 -26.40 -17.00
CA THR A 252 -21.25 -25.99 -16.31
C THR A 252 -21.00 -25.79 -14.82
N GLY A 253 -20.28 -26.70 -14.17
CA GLY A 253 -19.90 -26.56 -12.75
C GLY A 253 -19.01 -25.35 -12.48
N TYR A 254 -18.06 -25.06 -13.38
CA TYR A 254 -17.18 -23.90 -13.26
C TYR A 254 -17.94 -22.57 -13.42
N ILE A 255 -18.83 -22.47 -14.41
CA ILE A 255 -19.66 -21.28 -14.63
C ILE A 255 -20.66 -21.10 -13.47
N GLY A 256 -21.30 -22.18 -13.02
CA GLY A 256 -22.20 -22.14 -11.87
C GLY A 256 -21.49 -21.68 -10.59
N TYR A 257 -20.29 -22.18 -10.31
CA TYR A 257 -19.48 -21.77 -9.17
C TYR A 257 -19.07 -20.28 -9.24
N THR A 258 -18.61 -19.82 -10.41
CA THR A 258 -18.21 -18.42 -10.60
C THR A 258 -19.39 -17.45 -10.48
N ALA A 259 -20.56 -17.82 -11.01
CA ALA A 259 -21.79 -17.05 -10.87
C ALA A 259 -22.29 -17.01 -9.41
N ALA A 260 -22.31 -18.16 -8.71
CA ALA A 260 -22.69 -18.23 -7.30
C ALA A 260 -21.78 -17.38 -6.41
N ARG A 261 -20.47 -17.38 -6.68
CA ARG A 261 -19.49 -16.58 -5.96
C ARG A 261 -19.62 -15.08 -6.24
N ALA A 262 -19.86 -14.69 -7.49
CA ALA A 262 -20.11 -13.29 -7.85
C ALA A 262 -21.38 -12.76 -7.15
N TRP A 263 -22.42 -13.59 -7.08
CA TRP A 263 -23.67 -13.27 -6.40
C TRP A 263 -23.50 -13.16 -4.86
N GLY A 264 -22.73 -14.07 -4.24
CA GLY A 264 -22.40 -14.02 -2.81
C GLY A 264 -21.69 -12.72 -2.41
N LYS A 265 -20.73 -12.27 -3.22
CA LYS A 265 -20.05 -10.97 -3.04
C LYS A 265 -21.00 -9.78 -3.18
N ALA A 266 -21.91 -9.81 -4.17
CA ALA A 266 -22.87 -8.73 -4.39
C ALA A 266 -23.88 -8.57 -3.22
N LYS A 267 -24.17 -9.65 -2.48
CA LYS A 267 -25.09 -9.62 -1.32
C LYS A 267 -24.39 -9.44 0.03
N GLY A 268 -23.07 -9.29 0.08
CA GLY A 268 -22.32 -9.10 1.33
C GLY A 268 -22.39 -10.30 2.30
N ALA A 269 -22.67 -11.50 1.78
CA ALA A 269 -22.84 -12.72 2.58
C ALA A 269 -21.50 -13.44 2.86
N GLU A 270 -20.45 -13.12 2.11
CA GLU A 270 -19.07 -13.51 2.44
C GLU A 270 -18.34 -12.24 2.91
N ARG A 271 -18.24 -12.09 4.24
CA ARG A 271 -17.30 -11.19 4.91
C ARG A 271 -16.13 -12.01 5.43
#